data_AF-S2EQQ7-F1
#
_entry.id   AF-S2EQQ7-F1
#
_cell.length_a   1.000
_cell.length_b   1.000
_cell.length_c   1.000
_cell.angle_alpha   90.00
_cell.angle_beta   90.00
_cell.angle_gamma   90.00
#
_symmetry.space_group_name_H-M   'P 1'
#
loop_
_entity.id
_entity.type
_entity.pdbx_description
1 polymer ?
#
loop_
_entity_poly.entity_id
_entity_poly.type
_entity_poly.pdbx_seq_one_letter_code
_entity_poly.pdbx_strand_id
1 'polypeptide(L)' 'MSGRYPQKTVKEFIKVLDNLESNAEYKGMDLDRLRIVNATVHKGTIVKRFTPRAMGRASPKNNVLTHVELVAQEV' A
#
# COMPACT_ATOMS: atom_id res chain seq x y z
N MET A 1 -12.76 5.61 -19.79
CA MET A 1 -11.98 4.93 -18.73
C MET A 1 -10.94 5.89 -18.18
N SER A 2 -10.88 6.10 -16.86
CA SER A 2 -9.93 7.01 -16.21
C SER A 2 -8.76 6.25 -15.54
N GLY A 3 -7.96 5.56 -16.34
CA GLY A 3 -6.71 4.95 -15.84
C GLY A 3 -5.66 6.00 -15.50
N ARG A 4 -4.77 5.70 -14.54
CA ARG A 4 -3.57 6.49 -14.21
C ARG A 4 -2.40 5.55 -13.94
N TYR A 5 -1.19 6.11 -13.91
CA TYR A 5 0.05 5.38 -13.61
C TYR A 5 0.68 5.86 -12.28
N PRO A 6 0.23 5.34 -11.12
CA PRO A 6 0.70 5.77 -9.81
C PRO A 6 2.06 5.17 -9.46
N GLN A 7 3.13 5.71 -10.04
CA GLN A 7 4.51 5.21 -9.93
C GLN A 7 4.96 4.98 -8.48
N LYS A 8 4.65 5.89 -7.55
CA LYS A 8 5.04 5.76 -6.15
C LYS A 8 4.35 4.57 -5.47
N THR A 9 3.06 4.40 -5.71
CA THR A 9 2.27 3.32 -5.10
C THR A 9 2.74 1.96 -5.62
N VAL A 10 2.95 1.84 -6.93
CA VAL A 10 3.42 0.58 -7.54
C VAL A 10 4.74 0.10 -6.92
N LYS A 11 5.70 1.02 -6.69
CA LYS A 11 6.97 0.68 -6.04
C LYS A 11 6.82 0.11 -4.64
N GLU A 12 5.86 0.59 -3.86
CA GLU A 12 5.61 0.05 -2.51
C GLU A 12 4.90 -1.31 -2.58
N PHE A 13 3.99 -1.51 -3.51
CA PHE A 13 3.32 -2.81 -3.70
C PHE A 13 4.30 -3.91 -4.14
N ILE A 14 5.27 -3.60 -5.02
CA ILE A 14 6.31 -4.56 -5.43
C ILE A 14 7.07 -5.06 -4.21
N LYS A 15 7.51 -4.17 -3.30
CA LYS A 15 8.19 -4.59 -2.07
C LYS A 15 7.35 -5.53 -1.20
N VAL A 16 6.02 -5.31 -1.13
CA VAL A 16 5.14 -6.20 -0.36
C VAL A 16 5.01 -7.56 -1.03
N LEU A 17 4.96 -7.61 -2.37
CA LEU A 17 4.95 -8.85 -3.13
C LEU A 17 6.27 -9.62 -2.98
N ASP A 18 7.41 -8.95 -3.10
CA ASP A 18 8.73 -9.57 -2.91
C ASP A 18 8.87 -10.19 -1.50
N ASN A 19 8.37 -9.48 -0.47
CA ASN A 19 8.32 -9.99 0.89
C ASN A 19 7.35 -11.17 1.04
N LEU A 20 6.21 -11.14 0.35
CA LEU A 20 5.23 -12.23 0.38
C LEU A 20 5.80 -13.49 -0.25
N GLU A 21 6.49 -13.36 -1.39
CA GLU A 21 7.19 -14.45 -2.08
C GLU A 21 8.31 -15.04 -1.21
N SER A 22 9.17 -14.19 -0.65
CA SER A 22 10.22 -14.61 0.28
C SER A 22 9.68 -15.38 1.49
N ASN A 23 8.53 -14.95 2.02
CA ASN A 23 7.88 -15.63 3.15
C ASN A 23 7.23 -16.97 2.73
N ALA A 24 6.74 -17.09 1.50
CA ALA A 24 6.17 -18.33 0.98
C ALA A 24 7.28 -19.35 0.71
N GLU A 25 8.39 -18.94 0.10
CA GLU A 25 9.58 -19.75 -0.12
C GLU A 25 10.16 -20.25 1.21
N TYR A 26 10.30 -19.37 2.21
CA TYR A 26 10.75 -19.75 3.55
C TYR A 26 9.86 -20.82 4.21
N LYS A 27 8.56 -20.81 3.91
CA LYS A 27 7.59 -21.80 4.40
C LYS A 27 7.55 -23.08 3.55
N GLY A 28 8.33 -23.15 2.47
CA GLY A 28 8.37 -24.30 1.55
C GLY A 28 7.11 -24.44 0.68
N MET A 29 6.38 -23.34 0.44
CA MET A 29 5.23 -23.34 -0.47
C MET A 29 5.72 -23.32 -1.93
N ASP A 30 4.95 -23.93 -2.82
CA ASP A 30 5.21 -23.87 -4.26
C ASP A 30 4.79 -22.49 -4.83
N LEU A 31 5.76 -21.71 -5.28
CA LEU A 31 5.55 -20.36 -5.83
C LEU A 31 4.70 -20.38 -7.11
N ASP A 32 4.77 -21.45 -7.90
CA ASP A 32 3.99 -21.57 -9.14
C ASP A 32 2.49 -21.79 -8.86
N ARG A 33 2.18 -22.30 -7.66
CA ARG A 33 0.80 -22.54 -7.17
C ARG A 33 0.32 -21.46 -6.22
N LEU A 34 1.14 -20.46 -5.93
CA LEU A 34 0.82 -19.40 -4.99
C LEU A 34 -0.12 -18.38 -5.63
N ARG A 35 -1.33 -18.23 -5.06
CA ARG A 35 -2.33 -17.29 -5.55
C ARG A 35 -2.70 -16.27 -4.49
N ILE A 36 -2.73 -14.98 -4.87
CA ILE A 36 -3.26 -13.91 -4.02
C ILE A 36 -4.78 -14.11 -3.88
N VAL A 37 -5.24 -14.41 -2.66
CA VAL A 37 -6.65 -14.62 -2.33
C VAL A 37 -7.32 -13.35 -1.81
N ASN A 38 -6.56 -12.48 -1.15
CA ASN A 38 -7.07 -11.22 -0.62
C ASN A 38 -6.05 -10.08 -0.77
N ALA A 39 -6.56 -8.91 -1.14
CA ALA A 39 -5.81 -7.66 -1.20
C ALA A 39 -6.66 -6.55 -0.58
N THR A 40 -6.38 -6.22 0.68
CA THR A 40 -7.13 -5.22 1.45
C THR A 40 -6.28 -3.99 1.73
N VAL A 41 -6.93 -2.84 1.74
CA VAL A 41 -6.30 -1.54 1.97
C VAL A 41 -7.09 -0.80 3.03
N HIS A 42 -6.43 -0.45 4.12
CA HIS A 42 -7.04 0.23 5.26
C HIS A 42 -6.50 1.65 5.39
N LYS A 43 -7.39 2.56 5.79
CA LYS A 43 -6.99 3.93 6.12
C LYS A 43 -6.13 3.91 7.38
N GLY A 44 -4.90 4.39 7.26
CA GLY A 44 -3.99 4.55 8.38
C GLY A 44 -4.12 5.92 9.04
N THR A 45 -3.12 6.24 9.85
CA THR A 45 -3.05 7.50 10.58
C THR A 45 -2.99 8.71 9.65
N ILE A 46 -3.73 9.76 9.98
CA ILE A 46 -3.66 11.04 9.28
C ILE A 46 -2.61 11.91 9.95
N VAL A 47 -1.51 12.18 9.23
CA VAL A 47 -0.51 13.15 9.65
C VAL A 47 -1.05 14.55 9.39
N LYS A 48 -1.53 15.20 10.45
CA LYS A 48 -2.07 16.55 10.41
C LYS A 48 -0.94 17.57 10.21
N ARG A 49 -1.11 18.46 9.24
CA ARG A 49 -0.23 19.59 8.98
C ARG A 49 -1.08 20.79 8.58
N PHE A 50 -0.51 21.97 8.56
CA PHE A 50 -1.18 23.16 8.04
C PHE A 50 -0.34 23.81 6.96
N THR A 51 -0.98 24.61 6.12
CA THR A 51 -0.31 25.47 5.15
C THR A 51 -0.79 26.90 5.38
N PRO A 52 0.14 27.85 5.60
CA PRO A 52 -0.24 29.25 5.75
C PRO A 52 -0.88 29.76 4.46
N ARG A 53 -1.85 30.66 4.62
CA ARG A 53 -2.60 31.32 3.56
C ARG A 53 -2.55 32.83 3.78
N ALA A 54 -2.92 33.57 2.73
CA ALA A 54 -3.04 35.02 2.81
C ALA A 54 -4.00 35.46 3.94
N MET A 55 -3.85 36.70 4.39
CA MET A 55 -4.67 37.30 5.45
C MET A 55 -4.57 36.54 6.79
N GLY A 56 -3.39 36.00 7.12
CA GLY A 56 -3.13 35.34 8.43
C GLY A 56 -3.89 34.03 8.62
N ARG A 57 -4.43 33.42 7.56
CA ARG A 57 -5.22 32.18 7.64
C ARG A 57 -4.33 30.95 7.56
N ALA A 58 -4.81 29.81 8.05
CA ALA A 58 -4.18 28.51 7.85
C ALA A 58 -5.23 27.50 7.36
N SER A 59 -4.81 26.59 6.46
CA SER A 59 -5.66 25.49 5.99
C SER A 59 -4.99 24.14 6.27
N PRO A 60 -5.75 23.06 6.55
CA PRO A 60 -5.17 21.73 6.73
C PRO A 60 -4.45 21.23 5.47
N LYS A 61 -3.29 20.61 5.65
CA LYS A 61 -2.53 19.86 4.63
C LYS A 61 -2.26 18.45 5.16
N ASN A 62 -3.36 17.74 5.38
CA ASN A 62 -3.33 16.41 5.97
C ASN A 62 -2.73 15.40 4.99
N ASN A 63 -1.76 14.61 5.46
CA ASN A 63 -1.25 13.47 4.71
C ASN A 63 -1.87 12.19 5.28
N VAL A 64 -2.61 11.45 4.46
CA VAL A 64 -3.26 10.20 4.87
C VAL A 64 -2.30 9.05 4.62
N LEU A 65 -1.92 8.33 5.67
CA LEU A 65 -1.18 7.07 5.54
C LEU A 65 -2.16 5.93 5.29
N THR A 66 -1.64 4.81 4.79
CA THR A 66 -2.43 3.66 4.36
C THR A 66 -1.73 2.38 4.75
N HIS A 67 -2.48 1.40 5.25
CA HIS A 67 -2.02 0.04 5.48
C HIS A 67 -2.46 -0.85 4.32
N VAL A 68 -1.59 -1.74 3.88
CA VAL A 68 -1.84 -2.68 2.79
C VAL A 68 -1.61 -4.08 3.32
N GLU A 69 -2.57 -4.96 3.06
CA GLU A 69 -2.53 -6.37 3.46
C GLU A 69 -2.72 -7.22 2.21
N LEU A 70 -1.80 -8.16 2.00
CA LEU A 70 -1.88 -9.16 0.95
C LEU A 70 -1.86 -10.54 1.59
N VAL A 71 -2.80 -11.39 1.18
CA VAL A 71 -2.86 -12.79 1.61
C VAL A 71 -2.77 -13.66 0.38
N ALA A 72 -1.85 -14.60 0.40
CA ALA A 72 -1.71 -15.63 -0.62
C ALA A 72 -1.92 -17.01 -0.03
N GLN A 73 -2.41 -17.92 -0.87
CA GLN A 73 -2.66 -19.30 -0.54
C GLN A 73 -2.13 -20.18 -1.68
N GLU A 74 -1.50 -21.28 -1.32
CA GLU A 74 -1.14 -22.34 -2.26
C GLU A 74 -2.40 -23.12 -2.64
N VAL A 75 -2.67 -23.22 -3.95
CA VAL A 75 -3.84 -23.93 -4.51
C VAL A 75 -3.43 -25.31 -4.97
#